data_AF-A0A4Z1GZQ1-F1
#
_entry.id   AF-A0A4Z1GZQ1-F1
#
_cell.length_a   1.000
_cell.length_b   1.000
_cell.length_c   1.000
_cell.angle_alpha   90.00
_cell.angle_beta   90.00
_cell.angle_gamma   90.00
#
_symmetry.space_group_name_H-M   'P 1'
#
loop_
_entity.id
_entity.type
_entity.pdbx_description
1 polymer ?
#
loop_
_entity_poly.entity_id
_entity_poly.type
_entity_poly.pdbx_seq_one_letter_code
_entity_poly.pdbx_strand_id
1 'polypeptide(L)'
;MPDLSILKTPGPYHIITYGTLLGTQFFQSFVNGIVAYKSLPRPQFSVLQQNLFPIYFGIQTALPAVLAITYPGSRTHLGTVSGISGTLAEVNRWSVMVPLATMFVTGLANLVVIGPATTRIMKERKHQGKLLG
;
A
#
# COMPACT_ATOMS: atom_id res chain seq x y z
N MET A 1 -34.90 13.28 4.54
CA MET A 1 -33.57 13.79 4.17
C MET A 1 -32.55 12.72 4.52
N PRO A 2 -31.58 12.38 3.64
CA PRO A 2 -30.56 11.39 3.99
C PRO A 2 -29.73 11.90 5.17
N ASP A 3 -29.53 11.04 6.18
CA ASP A 3 -28.76 11.38 7.38
C ASP A 3 -27.26 11.36 7.06
N LEU A 4 -26.66 12.54 6.97
CA LEU A 4 -25.23 12.75 6.69
C LEU A 4 -24.35 12.57 7.95
N SER A 5 -24.93 12.21 9.10
CA SER A 5 -24.19 11.99 10.36
C SER A 5 -23.08 10.93 10.23
N ILE A 6 -23.26 9.95 9.35
CA ILE A 6 -22.30 8.87 9.09
C ILE A 6 -20.95 9.39 8.55
N LEU A 7 -20.95 10.50 7.80
CA LEU A 7 -19.73 11.11 7.26
C LEU A 7 -18.86 11.75 8.35
N LYS A 8 -19.38 11.94 9.57
CA LYS A 8 -18.59 12.43 10.70
C LYS A 8 -17.91 11.30 11.48
N THR A 9 -18.16 10.04 11.11
CA THR A 9 -17.58 8.88 11.78
C THR A 9 -16.39 8.32 10.99
N PRO A 10 -15.39 7.72 11.65
CA PRO A 10 -14.21 7.19 10.96
C PRO A 10 -14.48 5.88 10.19
N GLY A 11 -15.57 5.18 10.51
CA GLY A 11 -15.88 3.85 9.96
C GLY A 11 -15.97 3.78 8.42
N PRO A 12 -16.75 4.65 7.75
CA PRO A 12 -16.84 4.67 6.29
C PRO A 12 -15.48 4.87 5.62
N TYR A 13 -14.67 5.80 6.14
CA TYR A 13 -13.33 6.06 5.62
C TYR A 13 -12.41 4.86 5.83
N HIS A 14 -12.50 4.18 6.97
CA HIS A 14 -11.73 2.96 7.24
C HIS A 14 -12.05 1.85 6.24
N ILE A 15 -13.33 1.58 6.00
CA ILE A 15 -13.77 0.52 5.07
C ILE A 15 -13.32 0.83 3.64
N ILE A 16 -13.49 2.07 3.19
CA ILE A 16 -13.05 2.49 1.85
C ILE A 16 -11.54 2.35 1.73
N THR A 17 -10.78 2.85 2.71
CA THR A 17 -9.32 2.75 2.74
C THR A 17 -8.86 1.29 2.70
N TYR A 18 -9.50 0.43 3.50
CA TYR A 18 -9.16 -0.98 3.59
C TYR A 18 -9.46 -1.69 2.26
N GLY A 19 -10.64 -1.46 1.70
CA GLY A 19 -11.06 -2.01 0.41
C GLY A 19 -10.14 -1.56 -0.73
N THR A 20 -9.77 -0.28 -0.76
CA THR A 20 -8.81 0.24 -1.76
C THR A 20 -7.45 -0.39 -1.61
N LEU A 21 -6.90 -0.50 -0.39
CA LEU A 21 -5.59 -1.10 -0.15
C LEU A 21 -5.56 -2.57 -0.58
N LEU A 22 -6.54 -3.35 -0.12
CA LEU A 22 -6.67 -4.77 -0.45
C LEU A 22 -6.88 -4.98 -1.95
N GLY A 23 -7.83 -4.25 -2.54
CA GLY A 23 -8.15 -4.35 -3.97
C GLY A 23 -6.96 -3.97 -4.85
N THR A 24 -6.23 -2.92 -4.49
CA THR A 24 -5.01 -2.47 -5.18
C THR A 24 -3.95 -3.56 -5.14
N GLN A 25 -3.69 -4.15 -3.98
CA GLN A 25 -2.69 -5.21 -3.83
C GLN A 25 -3.05 -6.45 -4.63
N PHE A 26 -4.31 -6.88 -4.53
CA PHE A 26 -4.81 -8.04 -5.25
C PHE A 26 -4.69 -7.85 -6.76
N PHE A 27 -5.24 -6.74 -7.27
CA PHE A 27 -5.24 -6.47 -8.71
C PHE A 27 -3.82 -6.32 -9.26
N GLN A 28 -2.94 -5.62 -8.54
CA GLN A 28 -1.55 -5.42 -8.96
C GLN A 28 -0.78 -6.73 -9.06
N SER A 29 -0.85 -7.58 -8.03
CA SER A 29 -0.04 -8.80 -7.93
C SER A 29 -0.59 -9.93 -8.80
N PHE A 30 -1.92 -10.14 -8.81
CA PHE A 30 -2.51 -11.33 -9.42
C PHE A 30 -3.13 -11.09 -10.79
N VAL A 31 -3.45 -9.85 -11.15
CA VAL A 31 -4.10 -9.54 -12.43
C VAL A 31 -3.17 -8.73 -13.31
N ASN A 32 -2.90 -7.47 -12.96
CA ASN A 32 -2.14 -6.53 -13.76
C ASN A 32 -0.73 -7.04 -14.08
N GLY A 33 0.03 -7.48 -13.06
CA GLY A 33 1.40 -7.98 -13.26
C GLY A 33 1.47 -9.20 -14.19
N ILE A 34 0.56 -10.17 -14.02
CA ILE A 34 0.52 -11.40 -14.83
C ILE A 34 0.10 -11.08 -16.26
N VAL A 35 -0.95 -10.29 -16.44
CA VAL A 35 -1.44 -9.90 -17.77
C VAL A 35 -0.38 -9.08 -18.50
N ALA A 36 0.19 -8.05 -17.87
CA ALA A 36 1.23 -7.23 -18.48
C ALA A 36 2.47 -8.05 -18.88
N TYR A 37 2.89 -9.00 -18.04
CA TYR A 37 4.04 -9.87 -18.35
C TYR A 37 3.77 -10.76 -19.57
N LYS A 38 2.53 -11.27 -19.73
CA LYS A 38 2.15 -12.11 -20.87
C LYS A 38 1.90 -11.31 -22.14
N SER A 39 1.43 -10.07 -22.02
CA SER A 39 0.99 -9.26 -23.16
C SER A 39 2.06 -8.32 -23.73
N LEU A 40 3.10 -7.98 -22.96
CA LEU A 40 4.10 -7.00 -23.37
C LEU A 40 5.47 -7.64 -23.64
N PRO A 41 6.19 -7.19 -24.69
CA PRO A 41 7.62 -7.45 -24.82
C PRO A 41 8.39 -7.01 -23.57
N ARG A 42 9.44 -7.75 -23.20
CA ARG A 42 10.24 -7.49 -21.99
C ARG A 42 10.66 -6.02 -21.81
N PRO A 43 11.12 -5.27 -22.84
CA PRO A 43 11.48 -3.87 -22.67
C PRO A 43 10.30 -2.97 -22.33
N GLN A 44 9.12 -3.24 -22.89
CA GLN A 44 7.91 -2.45 -22.64
C GLN A 44 7.32 -2.77 -21.26
N PHE A 45 7.29 -4.05 -20.88
CA PHE A 45 6.91 -4.48 -19.53
C PHE A 45 7.80 -3.81 -18.47
N SER A 46 9.11 -3.78 -18.71
CA SER A 46 10.07 -3.10 -17.83
C SER A 46 9.75 -1.62 -17.64
N VAL A 47 9.41 -0.90 -18.72
CA VAL A 47 9.04 0.52 -18.63
C VAL A 47 7.73 0.70 -17.87
N LEU A 48 6.74 -0.15 -18.13
CA LEU A 48 5.46 -0.11 -17.42
C LEU A 48 5.66 -0.29 -15.90
N GLN A 49 6.43 -1.28 -15.50
CA GLN A 49 6.71 -1.55 -14.09
C GLN A 49 7.46 -0.41 -13.40
N GLN A 50 8.41 0.23 -14.09
CA GLN A 50 9.15 1.39 -13.55
C GLN A 50 8.22 2.58 -13.22
N ASN A 51 7.13 2.75 -13.98
CA ASN A 51 6.16 3.82 -13.73
C ASN A 51 5.11 3.42 -12.69
N LEU A 52 4.71 2.14 -12.67
CA LEU A 52 3.68 1.65 -11.76
C LEU A 52 4.18 1.43 -10.33
N PHE A 53 5.39 0.90 -10.15
CA PHE A 53 5.89 0.56 -8.81
C PHE A 53 5.94 1.73 -7.84
N PRO A 54 6.42 2.95 -8.19
CA PRO A 54 6.39 4.08 -7.28
C PRO A 54 4.96 4.44 -6.81
N ILE A 55 3.98 4.32 -7.70
CA ILE A 55 2.57 4.58 -7.38
C ILE A 55 2.06 3.53 -6.40
N TYR A 56 2.26 2.25 -6.69
CA TYR A 56 1.81 1.16 -5.82
C TYR A 56 2.50 1.19 -4.45
N PHE A 57 3.82 1.43 -4.39
CA PHE A 57 4.53 1.57 -3.13
C PHE A 57 4.07 2.80 -2.33
N GLY A 58 3.76 3.90 -3.01
CA GLY A 58 3.14 5.08 -2.38
C GLY A 58 1.81 4.75 -1.72
N ILE A 59 0.92 4.06 -2.44
CA ILE A 59 -0.38 3.61 -1.91
C ILE A 59 -0.19 2.63 -0.74
N GLN A 60 0.68 1.63 -0.88
CA GLN A 60 0.98 0.64 0.16
C GLN A 60 1.62 1.27 1.40
N THR A 61 2.29 2.42 1.28
CA THR A 61 2.86 3.15 2.41
C THR A 61 1.82 4.06 3.06
N ALA A 62 1.05 4.81 2.26
CA ALA A 62 0.13 5.81 2.77
C ALA A 62 -1.13 5.19 3.42
N LEU A 63 -1.75 4.20 2.77
CA LEU A 63 -3.05 3.68 3.23
C LEU A 63 -2.99 2.94 4.58
N PRO A 64 -1.94 2.18 4.94
CA PRO A 64 -1.81 1.65 6.31
C PRO A 64 -1.80 2.73 7.39
N ALA A 65 -1.17 3.89 7.12
CA ALA A 65 -1.21 5.03 8.05
C ALA A 65 -2.61 5.61 8.16
N VAL A 66 -3.34 5.73 7.04
CA VAL A 66 -4.75 6.16 7.04
C VAL A 66 -5.64 5.16 7.79
N LEU A 67 -5.42 3.85 7.65
CA LEU A 67 -6.12 2.82 8.42
C LEU A 67 -5.85 2.96 9.91
N ALA A 68 -4.61 3.27 10.29
CA ALA A 68 -4.26 3.49 11.68
C ALA A 68 -4.99 4.71 12.29
N ILE A 69 -5.16 5.77 11.51
CA ILE A 69 -5.86 7.01 11.93
C ILE A 69 -7.38 6.80 11.95
N THR A 70 -7.91 6.01 11.02
CA THR A 70 -9.36 5.78 10.87
C THR A 70 -9.89 4.58 11.64
N TYR A 71 -9.06 3.94 12.47
CA TYR A 71 -9.43 2.70 13.16
C TYR A 71 -10.75 2.84 13.94
N PRO A 72 -11.77 2.01 13.64
CA PRO A 72 -13.05 2.05 14.33
C PRO A 72 -12.90 1.33 15.66
N GLY A 73 -12.67 2.10 16.72
CA GLY A 73 -12.71 1.59 18.09
C GLY A 73 -14.13 1.17 18.48
N SER A 74 -14.23 0.28 19.46
CA SER A 74 -15.53 -0.18 19.95
C SER A 74 -15.99 0.67 21.13
N ARG A 75 -17.27 1.06 21.17
CA ARG A 75 -17.88 1.83 22.27
C ARG A 75 -18.31 0.96 23.46
N THR A 76 -18.07 -0.35 23.42
CA THR A 76 -18.31 -1.24 24.58
C THR A 76 -17.28 -0.99 25.67
N HIS A 77 -17.62 -1.33 26.92
CA HIS A 77 -16.75 -1.14 28.10
C HIS A 77 -15.41 -1.90 28.05
N LEU A 78 -15.28 -2.84 27.10
CA LEU A 78 -14.10 -3.65 26.77
C LEU A 78 -13.42 -3.21 25.46
N GLY A 79 -13.94 -2.17 24.80
CA GLY A 79 -13.52 -1.68 23.49
C GLY A 79 -12.44 -0.62 23.59
N THR A 80 -11.53 -0.59 22.61
CA THR A 80 -10.50 0.44 22.51
C THR A 80 -11.05 1.73 21.89
N VAL A 81 -10.43 2.86 22.25
CA VAL A 81 -10.77 4.19 21.71
C VAL A 81 -10.58 4.20 20.20
N SER A 82 -11.43 4.89 19.43
CA SER A 82 -11.24 5.02 17.99
C SER A 82 -9.98 5.83 17.63
N GLY A 83 -9.45 5.59 16.43
CA GLY A 83 -8.30 6.29 15.87
C GLY A 83 -6.95 5.75 16.36
N ILE A 84 -5.93 6.60 16.31
CA ILE A 84 -4.53 6.17 16.52
C ILE A 84 -4.27 5.63 17.94
N SER A 85 -4.99 6.17 18.94
CA SER A 85 -4.92 5.66 20.32
C SER A 85 -5.46 4.22 20.42
N GLY A 86 -6.44 3.86 19.59
CA GLY A 86 -6.97 2.49 19.50
C GLY A 86 -6.04 1.52 18.83
N THR A 87 -5.30 1.98 17.82
CA THR A 87 -4.32 1.12 17.14
C THR A 87 -3.09 0.86 17.97
N LEU A 88 -2.67 1.84 18.78
CA LEU A 88 -1.55 1.70 19.71
C LEU A 88 -1.91 1.00 21.03
N ALA A 89 -3.20 0.68 21.25
CA ALA A 89 -3.64 -0.03 22.45
C ALA A 89 -3.00 -1.43 22.53
N GLU A 90 -2.62 -1.83 23.74
CA GLU A 90 -1.88 -3.09 23.96
C GLU A 90 -2.65 -4.33 23.47
N VAL A 91 -3.96 -4.35 23.68
CA VAL A 91 -4.87 -5.41 23.17
C VAL A 91 -4.84 -5.54 21.63
N ASN A 92 -4.53 -4.45 20.93
CA ASN A 92 -4.49 -4.37 19.47
C ASN A 92 -3.07 -4.50 18.91
N ARG A 93 -2.07 -4.70 19.76
CA ARG A 93 -0.65 -4.72 19.37
C ARG A 93 -0.38 -5.75 18.26
N TRP A 94 -0.82 -6.98 18.44
CA TRP A 94 -0.52 -8.07 17.50
C TRP A 94 -1.51 -8.18 16.35
N SER A 95 -2.76 -7.78 16.56
CA SER A 95 -3.84 -7.90 15.56
C SER A 95 -3.91 -6.71 14.60
N VAL A 96 -3.49 -5.51 15.04
CA VAL A 96 -3.63 -4.26 14.27
C VAL A 96 -2.31 -3.53 14.13
N MET A 97 -1.64 -3.22 15.25
CA MET A 97 -0.46 -2.35 15.25
C MET A 97 0.70 -2.96 14.45
N VAL A 98 1.10 -4.20 14.79
CA VAL A 98 2.24 -4.89 14.17
C VAL A 98 2.01 -5.10 12.67
N PRO A 99 0.85 -5.60 12.19
CA PRO A 99 0.57 -5.71 10.76
C PRO A 99 0.64 -4.36 10.03
N LEU A 100 -0.03 -3.31 10.55
CA LEU A 100 -0.03 -1.99 9.90
C LEU A 100 1.37 -1.36 9.87
N ALA A 101 2.12 -1.47 10.97
CA ALA A 101 3.50 -0.99 11.04
C ALA A 101 4.40 -1.76 10.06
N THR A 102 4.24 -3.08 9.96
CA THR A 102 5.01 -3.90 9.02
C THR A 102 4.72 -3.50 7.58
N MET A 103 3.45 -3.32 7.23
CA MET A 103 3.06 -2.86 5.89
C MET A 103 3.62 -1.46 5.59
N PHE A 104 3.52 -0.53 6.54
CA PHE A 104 4.05 0.82 6.39
C PHE A 104 5.57 0.82 6.17
N VAL A 105 6.32 0.13 7.03
CA VAL A 105 7.79 0.09 6.97
C VAL A 105 8.27 -0.59 5.69
N THR A 106 7.67 -1.72 5.32
CA THR A 106 8.05 -2.43 4.09
C THR A 106 7.67 -1.64 2.84
N GLY A 107 6.50 -1.00 2.81
CA GLY A 107 6.10 -0.08 1.74
C GLY A 107 7.07 1.09 1.60
N LEU A 108 7.46 1.71 2.72
CA LEU A 108 8.39 2.84 2.73
C LEU A 108 9.79 2.42 2.25
N ALA A 109 10.28 1.26 2.71
CA ALA A 109 11.54 0.71 2.24
C ALA A 109 11.50 0.42 0.73
N ASN A 110 10.37 -0.09 0.22
CA ASN A 110 10.16 -0.29 -1.21
C ASN A 110 10.19 1.03 -1.98
N LEU A 111 9.55 2.07 -1.46
CA LEU A 111 9.45 3.38 -2.10
C LEU A 111 10.78 4.13 -2.14
N VAL A 112 11.50 4.16 -1.01
CA VAL A 112 12.67 5.05 -0.82
C VAL A 112 13.99 4.35 -1.14
N VAL A 113 14.09 3.04 -0.92
CA VAL A 113 15.35 2.30 -1.06
C VAL A 113 15.31 1.39 -2.29
N ILE A 114 14.37 0.44 -2.31
CA ILE A 114 14.40 -0.65 -3.30
C ILE A 114 14.01 -0.17 -4.69
N GLY A 115 12.96 0.66 -4.81
CA GLY A 115 12.51 1.22 -6.09
C GLY A 115 13.62 1.99 -6.81
N PRO A 116 14.19 3.05 -6.20
CA PRO A 116 15.28 3.83 -6.80
C PRO A 116 16.52 2.99 -7.13
N ALA A 117 16.91 2.08 -6.23
CA ALA A 117 18.05 1.18 -6.46
C ALA A 117 17.82 0.27 -7.68
N THR A 118 16.61 -0.30 -7.81
CA THR A 118 16.23 -1.15 -8.94
C THR A 118 16.28 -0.36 -10.25
N THR A 119 15.69 0.84 -10.29
CA THR A 119 15.72 1.69 -11.48
C THR A 119 17.14 2.06 -11.90
N ARG A 120 18.04 2.32 -10.94
CA ARG A 120 19.45 2.61 -11.22
C ARG A 120 20.15 1.43 -11.91
N ILE A 121 20.04 0.23 -11.34
CA ILE A 121 20.65 -0.99 -11.90
C ILE A 121 20.11 -1.27 -13.31
N MET A 122 18.80 -1.07 -13.52
CA MET A 122 18.18 -1.26 -14.85
C MET A 122 18.73 -0.28 -15.90
N LYS A 123 18.99 0.97 -15.51
CA LYS A 123 19.62 1.97 -16.39
C LYS A 123 21.05 1.59 -16.75
N GLU A 124 21.84 1.18 -15.75
CA GLU A 124 23.23 0.74 -15.94
C GLU A 124 23.29 -0.47 -16.89
N ARG A 125 22.45 -1.49 -16.69
CA ARG A 125 22.35 -2.66 -17.58
C ARG A 125 21.97 -2.28 -19.02
N LYS A 126 21.04 -1.34 -19.19
CA LYS A 126 20.64 -0.87 -20.53
C LYS A 126 21.78 -0.13 -21.23
N HIS A 127 22.61 0.59 -20.50
CA HIS A 127 23.79 1.26 -21.04
C HIS A 127 24.86 0.26 -21.47
N GLN A 128 25.18 -0.72 -20.61
CA GLN A 128 26.14 -1.79 -20.93
C GLN A 128 25.72 -2.60 -22.16
N GLY A 129 24.43 -2.96 -22.25
CA GLY A 129 23.90 -3.69 -23.40
C GLY A 129 23.98 -2.93 -24.73
N LYS A 130 24.08 -1.60 -24.70
CA LYS A 130 24.31 -0.76 -25.90
C LYS A 130 25.78 -0.60 -26.26
N LEU A 131 26.70 -0.83 -25.32
CA LEU A 131 28.15 -0.71 -25.53
C LEU A 131 28.77 -2.01 -26.02
N LEU A 132 28.16 -3.15 -25.73
CA LEU A 132 28.66 -4.50 -26.03
C LEU A 132 28.05 -5.15 -27.29
N GLY A 133 27.13 -4.47 -27.96
CA GLY A 133 26.45 -4.97 -29.18
C GLY A 133 26.45 -3.92 -30.26
#